data_AF-A0A953MUU6-F1
#
_entry.id   AF-A0A953MUU6-F1
#
_cell.length_a   1.000
_cell.length_b   1.000
_cell.length_c   1.000
_cell.angle_alpha   90.00
_cell.angle_beta   90.00
_cell.angle_gamma   90.00
#
_symmetry.space_group_name_H-M   'P 1'
#
loop_
_entity.id
_entity.type
_entity.pdbx_description
1 polymer ?
#
loop_
_entity_poly.entity_id
_entity_poly.type
_entity_poly.pdbx_seq_one_letter_code
_entity_poly.pdbx_strand_id
1 'polypeptide(L)'
;MPDDRIASLAERSVRLVMEKLGRPVRFKRTSAMDLRQDLRFEERLFHICAKEGIDDYIQSQGGTKLYSTATWQAKGLSLRFIRPTSMEYPRKGPWVPGLSMLDAILHVPFEEFNPLLDNYELFTN
;
A
#
# COMPACT_ATOMS: atom_id res chain seq x y z
N MET A 1 24.52 -5.55 -14.76
CA MET A 1 23.88 -6.59 -13.94
C MET A 1 22.55 -6.04 -13.44
N PRO A 2 21.47 -6.83 -13.36
CA PRO A 2 20.31 -6.42 -12.59
C PRO A 2 20.75 -6.11 -11.16
N ASP A 3 20.05 -5.20 -10.51
CA ASP A 3 20.29 -4.88 -9.11
C ASP A 3 19.78 -6.03 -8.24
N ASP A 4 20.68 -6.89 -7.75
CA ASP A 4 20.38 -8.12 -6.99
C ASP A 4 19.94 -7.85 -5.53
N ARG A 5 19.70 -6.57 -5.17
CA ARG A 5 19.18 -6.23 -3.84
C ARG A 5 17.73 -6.71 -3.69
N ILE A 6 17.41 -7.28 -2.53
CA ILE A 6 16.05 -7.70 -2.16
C ILE A 6 15.03 -6.58 -2.36
N ALA A 7 15.38 -5.34 -2.00
CA ALA A 7 14.51 -4.18 -2.20
C ALA A 7 14.18 -3.93 -3.68
N SER A 8 15.16 -4.12 -4.57
CA SER A 8 14.99 -3.94 -6.01
C SER A 8 14.16 -5.06 -6.62
N LEU A 9 14.33 -6.29 -6.13
CA LEU A 9 13.47 -7.42 -6.50
C LEU A 9 12.02 -7.21 -6.06
N ALA A 10 11.80 -6.77 -4.81
CA ALA A 10 10.47 -6.51 -4.25
C ALA A 10 9.76 -5.35 -4.97
N GLU A 11 10.47 -4.25 -5.24
CA GLU A 11 9.89 -3.14 -6.01
C GLU A 11 9.51 -3.58 -7.43
N ARG A 12 10.38 -4.36 -8.09
CA ARG A 12 10.13 -4.87 -9.43
C ARG A 12 8.93 -5.82 -9.45
N SER A 13 8.78 -6.69 -8.45
CA SER A 13 7.65 -7.63 -8.42
C SER A 13 6.31 -6.90 -8.32
N VAL A 14 6.19 -5.92 -7.42
CA VAL A 14 4.95 -5.14 -7.30
C VAL A 14 4.70 -4.32 -8.57
N ARG A 15 5.72 -3.66 -9.13
CA ARG A 15 5.56 -2.88 -10.37
C ARG A 15 5.05 -3.74 -11.52
N LEU A 16 5.65 -4.90 -11.75
CA LEU A 16 5.25 -5.80 -12.84
C LEU A 16 3.82 -6.29 -12.67
N VAL A 17 3.42 -6.69 -11.45
CA VAL A 17 2.06 -7.13 -11.17
C VAL A 17 1.06 -6.00 -11.43
N MET A 18 1.33 -4.81 -10.92
CA MET A 18 0.47 -3.64 -11.11
C MET A 18 0.37 -3.21 -12.58
N GLU A 19 1.46 -3.30 -13.35
CA GLU A 19 1.45 -3.09 -14.81
C GLU A 19 0.59 -4.15 -15.53
N LYS A 20 0.68 -5.43 -15.15
CA LYS A 20 -0.16 -6.49 -15.75
C LYS A 20 -1.64 -6.35 -15.43
N LEU A 21 -1.96 -5.76 -14.28
CA LEU A 21 -3.33 -5.43 -13.89
C LEU A 21 -3.87 -4.16 -14.55
N GLY A 22 -3.05 -3.46 -15.36
CA GLY A 22 -3.43 -2.19 -15.99
C GLY A 22 -3.52 -1.03 -15.00
N ARG A 23 -2.87 -1.14 -13.84
CA ARG A 23 -2.89 -0.15 -12.74
C ARG A 23 -1.47 0.34 -12.43
N PRO A 24 -0.79 1.05 -13.34
CA PRO A 24 0.57 1.51 -13.08
C PRO A 24 0.59 2.44 -11.87
N VAL A 25 1.50 2.17 -10.92
CA VAL A 25 1.68 2.99 -9.72
C VAL A 25 3.03 3.69 -9.73
N ARG A 26 3.08 4.90 -9.18
CA ARG A 26 4.32 5.66 -9.02
C ARG A 26 5.07 5.16 -7.80
N PHE A 27 6.26 4.62 -8.00
CA PHE A 27 7.16 4.23 -6.92
C PHE A 27 8.21 5.31 -6.65
N LYS A 28 8.48 5.56 -5.38
CA LYS A 28 9.63 6.35 -4.94
C LYS A 28 10.34 5.65 -3.79
N ARG A 29 11.67 5.64 -3.81
CA ARG A 29 12.50 5.10 -2.73
C ARG A 29 12.80 6.19 -1.72
N THR A 30 12.46 5.95 -0.46
CA THR A 30 12.84 6.87 0.63
C THR A 30 14.35 6.94 0.84
N SER A 31 15.11 5.93 0.40
CA SER A 31 16.58 5.94 0.43
C SER A 31 17.22 6.82 -0.66
N ALA A 32 16.47 7.16 -1.71
CA ALA A 32 16.89 8.11 -2.74
C ALA A 32 16.40 9.53 -2.46
N MET A 33 15.57 9.71 -1.43
CA MET A 33 15.11 11.03 -1.00
C MET A 33 16.13 11.63 -0.04
N ASP A 34 16.35 12.93 -0.18
CA ASP A 34 17.09 13.72 0.81
C ASP A 34 16.22 13.91 2.06
N LEU A 35 16.23 12.95 2.97
CA LEU A 35 15.46 13.00 4.22
C LEU A 35 16.41 13.18 5.40
N ARG A 36 15.96 13.98 6.36
CA ARG A 36 16.59 14.07 7.67
C ARG A 36 16.64 12.69 8.33
N GLN A 37 17.80 12.32 8.85
CA GLN A 37 18.05 11.00 9.44
C GLN A 37 17.74 10.93 10.94
N ASP A 38 17.58 12.08 11.59
CA ASP A 38 17.34 12.22 13.02
C ASP A 38 15.84 12.16 13.40
N LEU A 39 14.96 11.89 12.44
CA LEU A 39 13.52 11.90 12.65
C LEU A 39 13.01 10.57 13.19
N ARG A 40 12.07 10.65 14.15
CA ARG A 40 11.28 9.47 14.56
C ARG A 40 10.35 9.04 13.43
N PHE A 41 9.81 7.83 13.55
CA PHE A 41 9.11 7.16 12.45
C PHE A 41 7.97 7.98 11.84
N GLU A 42 7.07 8.54 12.65
CA GLU A 42 5.95 9.37 12.16
C GLU A 42 6.41 10.74 11.63
N GLU A 43 7.39 11.37 12.29
CA GLU A 43 7.98 12.64 11.83
C GLU A 43 8.64 12.50 10.45
N ARG A 44 9.21 11.33 10.16
CA ARG A 44 9.74 11.01 8.83
C ARG A 44 8.64 10.95 7.78
N LEU A 45 7.45 10.46 8.11
CA LEU A 45 6.30 10.44 7.19
C LEU A 45 5.82 11.86 6.88
N PHE A 46 5.72 12.74 7.88
CA PHE A 46 5.39 14.15 7.66
C PHE A 46 6.41 14.85 6.76
N HIS A 47 7.70 14.58 6.96
CA HIS A 47 8.75 15.14 6.11
C HIS A 47 8.64 14.64 4.66
N ILE A 48 8.34 13.35 4.45
CA ILE A 48 8.07 12.82 3.11
C ILE A 48 6.88 13.54 2.49
N CYS A 49 5.77 13.68 3.20
CA CYS A 49 4.57 14.34 2.68
C CYS A 49 4.86 15.79 2.27
N ALA A 50 5.57 16.54 3.11
CA ALA A 50 5.95 17.93 2.81
C ALA A 50 6.88 18.05 1.59
N LYS A 51 7.89 17.17 1.45
CA LYS A 51 8.79 17.19 0.29
C LYS A 51 8.10 16.80 -1.02
N GLU A 52 7.07 15.96 -0.92
CA GLU A 52 6.35 15.42 -2.06
C GLU A 52 5.06 16.19 -2.39
N GLY A 53 4.69 17.20 -1.59
CA GLY A 53 3.43 17.92 -1.74
C GLY A 53 2.20 17.02 -1.58
N ILE A 54 2.26 16.07 -0.66
CA ILE A 54 1.18 15.13 -0.37
C ILE A 54 0.34 15.69 0.78
N ASP A 55 -0.95 15.83 0.53
CA ASP A 55 -1.92 16.26 1.55
C ASP A 55 -2.77 15.10 2.10
N ASP A 56 -2.76 13.95 1.42
CA ASP A 56 -3.54 12.75 1.73
C ASP A 56 -2.63 11.51 1.86
N TYR A 57 -2.64 10.90 3.03
CA TYR A 57 -1.89 9.68 3.32
C TYR A 57 -2.82 8.51 3.61
N ILE A 58 -2.60 7.38 2.92
CA ILE A 58 -3.34 6.13 3.13
C ILE A 58 -2.40 5.10 3.75
N GLN A 59 -2.86 4.48 4.84
CA GLN A 59 -2.15 3.41 5.54
C GLN A 59 -3.00 2.15 5.63
N SER A 60 -2.38 0.97 5.72
CA SER A 60 -3.11 -0.26 6.06
C SER A 60 -3.78 -0.18 7.44
N GLN A 61 -4.87 -0.92 7.66
CA GLN A 61 -5.61 -0.94 8.93
C GLN A 61 -4.77 -1.19 10.20
N GLY A 62 -3.64 -1.90 10.09
CA GLY A 62 -2.73 -2.11 11.22
C GLY A 62 -2.13 -0.80 11.77
N GLY A 63 -2.06 0.23 10.94
CA GLY A 63 -1.59 1.57 11.32
C GLY A 63 -2.51 2.29 12.31
N THR A 64 -3.76 1.86 12.49
CA THR A 64 -4.70 2.46 13.46
C THR A 64 -4.21 2.39 14.90
N LYS A 65 -3.29 1.46 15.21
CA LYS A 65 -2.65 1.31 16.52
C LYS A 65 -1.45 2.25 16.71
N LEU A 66 -0.95 2.82 15.62
CA LEU A 66 0.31 3.57 15.58
C LEU A 66 0.10 5.06 15.35
N TYR A 67 -1.01 5.44 14.69
CA TYR A 67 -1.25 6.80 14.22
C TYR A 67 -2.64 7.28 14.62
N SER A 68 -2.79 8.60 14.77
CA SER A 68 -4.09 9.24 15.02
C SER A 68 -4.39 10.26 13.94
N THR A 69 -5.60 10.21 13.40
CA THR A 69 -6.12 11.21 12.44
C THR A 69 -6.02 12.64 12.98
N ALA A 70 -6.27 12.86 14.27
CA ALA A 70 -6.16 14.17 14.91
C ALA A 70 -4.74 14.74 14.85
N THR A 71 -3.71 13.91 15.08
CA THR A 71 -2.30 14.32 15.01
C THR A 71 -1.90 14.73 13.59
N TRP A 72 -2.36 13.98 12.58
CA TRP A 72 -2.11 14.27 11.17
C TRP A 72 -2.85 15.54 10.72
N GLN A 73 -4.11 15.70 11.14
CA GLN A 73 -4.90 16.89 10.84
C GLN A 73 -4.27 18.16 11.42
N ALA A 74 -3.70 18.09 12.61
CA ALA A 74 -2.95 19.20 13.22
C ALA A 74 -1.68 19.60 12.43
N LYS A 75 -1.22 18.75 11.52
CA LYS A 75 -0.14 19.03 10.55
C LYS A 75 -0.65 19.44 9.17
N GLY A 76 -1.97 19.59 9.00
CA GLY A 76 -2.59 19.90 7.71
C GLY A 76 -2.66 18.69 6.76
N LEU A 77 -2.52 17.46 7.27
CA LEU A 77 -2.53 16.23 6.49
C LEU A 77 -3.77 15.39 6.80
N SER A 78 -4.38 14.84 5.76
CA SER A 78 -5.44 13.83 5.86
C SER A 78 -4.83 12.45 6.02
N LEU A 79 -5.27 11.71 7.04
CA LEU A 79 -4.90 10.31 7.24
C LEU A 79 -6.14 9.42 7.08
N ARG A 80 -6.04 8.42 6.21
CA ARG A 80 -7.06 7.38 6.03
C ARG A 80 -6.43 5.99 6.15
N PHE A 81 -7.24 5.04 6.57
CA PHE A 81 -6.87 3.65 6.65
C PHE A 81 -7.62 2.84 5.60
N ILE A 82 -6.94 1.89 4.98
CA ILE A 82 -7.51 0.96 4.01
C ILE A 82 -7.59 -0.45 4.60
N ARG A 83 -8.73 -1.12 4.39
CA ARG A 83 -8.87 -2.55 4.62
C ARG A 83 -9.68 -3.20 3.50
N PRO A 84 -9.35 -4.44 3.11
CA PRO A 84 -10.18 -5.18 2.18
C PRO A 84 -11.53 -5.49 2.83
N THR A 85 -12.59 -5.36 2.06
CA THR A 85 -13.89 -5.94 2.41
C THR A 85 -13.89 -7.42 2.01
N SER A 86 -14.69 -8.26 2.67
CA SER A 86 -14.71 -9.70 2.35
C SER A 86 -15.15 -9.90 0.89
N MET A 87 -14.35 -10.61 0.10
CA MET A 87 -14.72 -11.05 -1.24
C MET A 87 -14.25 -12.48 -1.44
N GLU A 88 -15.18 -13.35 -1.79
CA GLU A 88 -14.84 -14.70 -2.23
C GLU A 88 -14.39 -14.66 -3.69
N TYR A 89 -13.40 -15.49 -4.02
CA TYR A 89 -12.97 -15.72 -5.39
C TYR A 89 -12.89 -17.23 -5.65
N PRO A 90 -13.01 -17.65 -6.93
CA PRO A 90 -12.89 -19.07 -7.28
C PRO A 90 -11.62 -19.66 -6.69
N ARG A 91 -11.72 -20.81 -6.01
CA ARG A 91 -10.55 -21.51 -5.46
C ARG A 91 -10.79 -23.01 -5.42
N LYS A 92 -9.70 -23.79 -5.32
CA LYS A 92 -9.79 -25.22 -5.05
C LYS A 92 -10.00 -25.47 -3.56
N GLY A 93 -11.22 -25.83 -3.16
CA GLY A 93 -11.58 -26.16 -1.77
C GLY A 93 -12.35 -25.05 -1.05
N PRO A 94 -12.56 -25.16 0.28
CA PRO A 94 -13.45 -24.28 1.04
C PRO A 94 -12.93 -22.83 1.12
N TRP A 95 -13.81 -21.84 1.18
CA TRP A 95 -13.40 -20.44 1.32
C TRP A 95 -12.53 -20.20 2.57
N VAL A 96 -11.46 -19.42 2.43
CA VAL A 96 -10.60 -18.97 3.53
C VAL A 96 -10.36 -17.46 3.37
N PRO A 97 -10.91 -16.62 4.25
CA PRO A 97 -10.73 -15.17 4.15
C PRO A 97 -9.31 -14.74 4.54
N GLY A 98 -8.87 -13.59 4.02
CA GLY A 98 -7.62 -12.95 4.46
C GLY A 98 -6.33 -13.60 3.94
N LEU A 99 -6.42 -14.41 2.87
CA LEU A 99 -5.24 -14.94 2.19
C LEU A 99 -4.49 -13.84 1.41
N SER A 100 -3.24 -14.15 1.04
CA SER A 100 -2.39 -13.21 0.32
C SER A 100 -2.90 -12.93 -1.10
N MET A 101 -2.57 -11.78 -1.66
CA MET A 101 -2.83 -11.44 -3.07
C MET A 101 -2.27 -12.50 -4.05
N LEU A 102 -1.20 -13.22 -3.68
CA LEU A 102 -0.63 -14.30 -4.50
C LEU A 102 -1.59 -15.50 -4.63
N ASP A 103 -2.38 -15.80 -3.59
CA ASP A 103 -3.38 -16.86 -3.66
C ASP A 103 -4.50 -16.51 -4.63
N ALA A 104 -4.94 -15.25 -4.62
CA ALA A 104 -5.92 -14.74 -5.58
C ALA A 104 -5.35 -14.79 -7.02
N ILE A 105 -4.10 -14.37 -7.25
CA ILE A 105 -3.46 -14.40 -8.58
C ILE A 105 -3.38 -15.83 -9.13
N LEU A 106 -3.20 -16.83 -8.27
CA LEU A 106 -3.15 -18.24 -8.68
C LEU A 106 -4.50 -18.74 -9.21
N HIS A 107 -5.61 -18.18 -8.75
CA HIS A 107 -6.94 -18.70 -9.05
C HIS A 107 -7.81 -17.78 -9.90
N VAL A 108 -7.43 -16.50 -10.04
CA VAL A 108 -8.21 -15.48 -10.73
C VAL A 108 -7.42 -14.94 -11.92
N PRO A 109 -7.97 -14.98 -13.15
CA PRO A 109 -7.36 -14.35 -14.31
C PRO A 109 -7.08 -12.86 -14.08
N PHE A 110 -5.99 -12.34 -14.64
CA PHE A 110 -5.59 -10.93 -14.44
C PHE A 110 -6.67 -9.94 -14.90
N GLU A 111 -7.43 -10.31 -15.93
CA GLU A 111 -8.52 -9.53 -16.52
C GLU A 111 -9.72 -9.36 -15.56
N GLU A 112 -9.90 -10.32 -14.64
CA GLU A 112 -11.00 -10.36 -13.66
C GLU A 112 -10.55 -9.89 -12.27
N PHE A 113 -9.29 -9.47 -12.12
CA PHE A 113 -8.69 -9.19 -10.82
C PHE A 113 -9.03 -7.81 -10.26
N ASN A 114 -9.34 -6.83 -11.12
CA ASN A 114 -9.61 -5.45 -10.70
C ASN A 114 -10.76 -5.31 -9.68
N PRO A 115 -11.91 -6.01 -9.83
CA PRO A 115 -12.94 -6.02 -8.80
C PRO A 115 -12.47 -6.47 -7.41
N LEU A 116 -11.52 -7.41 -7.33
CA LEU A 116 -10.92 -7.83 -6.05
C LEU A 116 -10.10 -6.70 -5.42
N LEU A 117 -9.38 -5.94 -6.24
CA LEU A 117 -8.59 -4.80 -5.78
C LEU A 117 -9.43 -3.60 -5.38
N ASP A 118 -10.60 -3.41 -5.99
CA ASP A 118 -11.51 -2.31 -5.67
C ASP A 118 -12.42 -2.62 -4.47
N ASN A 119 -12.37 -3.86 -3.96
CA ASN A 119 -13.13 -4.27 -2.78
C ASN A 119 -12.40 -3.92 -1.48
N TYR A 120 -12.40 -2.63 -1.17
CA TYR A 120 -11.88 -2.09 0.07
C TYR A 120 -12.78 -0.99 0.59
N GLU A 121 -12.60 -0.66 1.87
CA GLU A 121 -13.14 0.56 2.45
C GLU A 121 -12.00 1.45 2.95
N LEU A 122 -12.22 2.76 2.86
CA LEU A 122 -11.39 3.78 3.50
C LEU A 122 -12.11 4.29 4.73
N PHE A 123 -11.39 4.37 5.85
CA PHE A 123 -11.95 4.83 7.12
C PHE A 123 -10.92 5.64 7.94
N THR A 124 -11.38 6.27 9.00
CA THR A 124 -10.58 7.09 9.94
C THR A 124 -10.68 6.49 11.34
N ASN A 125 -9.65 6.69 12.17
CA ASN A 125 -9.68 6.35 13.61
C ASN A 125 -9.81 7.58 14.51
#